data_AF-A0A355CCT9-F1
#
_entry.id   AF-A0A355CCT9-F1
#
_cell.length_a   1.000
_cell.length_b   1.000
_cell.length_c   1.000
_cell.angle_alpha   90.00
_cell.angle_beta   90.00
_cell.angle_gamma   90.00
#
_symmetry.space_group_name_H-M   'P 1'
#
loop_
_entity.id
_entity.type
_entity.pdbx_description
1 polymer ?
#
loop_
_entity_poly.entity_id
_entity_poly.type
_entity_poly.pdbx_seq_one_letter_code
_entity_poly.pdbx_strand_id
1 'polypeptide(L)'
;RSWKRPTPGVFISECTNTVLENVKVHYAEGMGLLAQMSENITLDRFSVCLKGEDDPRFFTTQADATHFSACKGVIVSKNGLYEGMADDAINVHGTYLRVTKRLNDTTLQARYMHPQAWGFKWGETGDSVQFVESEKMERVGSHFNTITSIKAVDKPTEFGAKEFEITFAATLPQEISETGKFGIENLTWTPEVVFSDNIIRNNRARGALFSTPKRVICENNLFDHTHGTAILLCGDCNGWYETGACKEVIIRNNRFINALTATYQFTNAVISIYPEIPNLKDQQQFFHSGIVIENNTFETFDRPLVYAKSTDGLIFRNNTVTYNTEFEPFHWNKHPFFFERVSNVLIENNRFENGWDAEKDIR
;
A
#
# COMPACT_ATOMS: atom_id res chain seq x y z
N ARG A 1 -2.47 18.41 -11.14
CA ARG A 1 -2.46 18.12 -9.69
C ARG A 1 -1.81 19.27 -8.95
N SER A 2 -2.49 19.90 -7.97
CA SER A 2 -1.84 20.81 -7.03
C SER A 2 -1.15 19.97 -5.92
N TRP A 3 0.05 20.35 -5.50
CA TRP A 3 0.75 19.63 -4.42
C TRP A 3 0.08 19.80 -3.04
N LYS A 4 -0.90 20.71 -2.93
CA LYS A 4 -1.47 21.15 -1.64
C LYS A 4 -2.57 20.24 -1.08
N ARG A 5 -3.33 19.52 -1.92
CA ARG A 5 -4.45 18.62 -1.54
C ARG A 5 -5.34 19.16 -0.38
N PRO A 6 -5.83 20.42 -0.45
CA PRO A 6 -6.38 21.10 0.71
C PRO A 6 -7.75 20.59 1.18
N THR A 7 -8.53 19.94 0.30
CA THR A 7 -9.93 19.60 0.60
C THR A 7 -10.27 18.17 0.16
N PRO A 8 -10.13 17.17 1.04
CA PRO A 8 -10.67 15.84 0.76
C PRO A 8 -12.21 15.91 0.71
N GLY A 9 -12.85 15.02 -0.07
CA GLY A 9 -14.31 14.97 -0.18
C GLY A 9 -14.98 14.53 1.13
N VAL A 10 -14.45 13.46 1.73
CA VAL A 10 -14.84 12.95 3.05
C VAL A 10 -13.60 12.78 3.90
N PHE A 11 -13.63 13.27 5.14
CA PHE A 11 -12.54 13.10 6.10
C PHE A 11 -13.05 12.36 7.35
N ILE A 12 -12.46 11.20 7.63
CA ILE A 12 -12.78 10.35 8.79
C ILE A 12 -11.56 10.39 9.71
N SER A 13 -11.68 10.97 10.89
CA SER A 13 -10.56 11.06 11.84
C SER A 13 -11.03 10.65 13.22
N GLU A 14 -10.30 9.74 13.86
CA GLU A 14 -10.57 9.29 15.23
C GLU A 14 -12.01 8.75 15.42
N CYS A 15 -12.51 8.02 14.41
CA CYS A 15 -13.83 7.43 14.41
C CYS A 15 -13.78 5.90 14.57
N THR A 16 -14.87 5.31 15.06
CA THR A 16 -15.00 3.86 15.20
C THR A 16 -16.31 3.39 14.55
N ASN A 17 -16.26 2.29 13.80
CA ASN A 17 -17.40 1.66 13.14
C ASN A 17 -18.12 2.59 12.13
N THR A 18 -17.33 3.23 11.25
CA THR A 18 -17.87 4.12 10.22
C THR A 18 -18.40 3.31 9.04
N VAL A 19 -19.62 3.61 8.60
CA VAL A 19 -20.23 3.02 7.40
C VAL A 19 -20.65 4.12 6.44
N LEU A 20 -20.19 4.03 5.18
CA LEU A 20 -20.65 4.87 4.08
C LEU A 20 -21.29 3.98 3.02
N GLU A 21 -22.58 4.18 2.79
CA GLU A 21 -23.37 3.37 1.87
C GLU A 21 -23.94 4.23 0.75
N ASN A 22 -23.76 3.81 -0.50
CA ASN A 22 -24.31 4.48 -1.69
C ASN A 22 -23.94 5.97 -1.79
N VAL A 23 -22.66 6.28 -1.55
CA VAL A 23 -22.13 7.65 -1.62
C VAL A 23 -21.35 7.83 -2.91
N LYS A 24 -21.61 8.94 -3.63
CA LYS A 24 -20.87 9.30 -4.86
C LYS A 24 -20.12 10.60 -4.66
N VAL A 25 -18.80 10.56 -4.77
CA VAL A 25 -17.92 11.73 -4.77
C VAL A 25 -17.55 12.04 -6.22
N HIS A 26 -18.05 13.16 -6.72
CA HIS A 26 -17.83 13.57 -8.10
C HIS A 26 -16.58 14.44 -8.30
N TYR A 27 -16.02 15.00 -7.22
CA TYR A 27 -14.83 15.83 -7.25
C TYR A 27 -14.26 16.02 -5.84
N ALA A 28 -12.94 16.16 -5.75
CA ALA A 28 -12.27 16.74 -4.59
C ALA A 28 -10.95 17.40 -5.02
N GLU A 29 -10.61 18.57 -4.45
CA GLU A 29 -9.27 19.15 -4.56
C GLU A 29 -8.33 18.49 -3.54
N GLY A 30 -8.17 17.18 -3.69
CA GLY A 30 -7.54 16.31 -2.73
C GLY A 30 -7.96 14.86 -2.98
N MET A 31 -8.05 14.08 -1.92
CA MET A 31 -8.54 12.70 -1.97
C MET A 31 -10.07 12.67 -1.97
N GLY A 32 -10.68 11.63 -2.55
CA GLY A 32 -12.13 11.44 -2.44
C GLY A 32 -12.55 11.18 -0.99
N LEU A 33 -11.85 10.24 -0.34
CA LEU A 33 -11.96 9.94 1.07
C LEU A 33 -10.57 9.83 1.69
N LEU A 34 -10.36 10.50 2.81
CA LEU A 34 -9.19 10.34 3.67
C LEU A 34 -9.65 9.86 5.05
N ALA A 35 -9.10 8.75 5.50
CA ALA A 35 -9.30 8.24 6.84
C ALA A 35 -7.98 8.20 7.61
N GLN A 36 -8.01 8.62 8.87
CA GLN A 36 -6.87 8.51 9.76
C GLN A 36 -7.26 8.15 11.19
N MET A 37 -6.38 7.44 11.91
CA MET A 37 -6.57 7.10 13.33
C MET A 37 -7.96 6.52 13.65
N SER A 38 -8.52 5.74 12.73
CA SER A 38 -9.90 5.27 12.81
C SER A 38 -9.97 3.74 12.78
N GLU A 39 -11.03 3.19 13.36
CA GLU A 39 -11.23 1.75 13.53
C GLU A 39 -12.50 1.29 12.83
N ASN A 40 -12.42 0.19 12.07
CA ASN A 40 -13.54 -0.44 11.36
C ASN A 40 -14.28 0.53 10.42
N ILE A 41 -13.92 0.48 9.12
CA ILE A 41 -14.54 1.34 8.10
C ILE A 41 -15.13 0.46 7.01
N THR A 42 -16.41 0.63 6.73
CA THR A 42 -17.09 -0.05 5.62
C THR A 42 -17.56 0.96 4.58
N LEU A 43 -17.11 0.77 3.35
CA LEU A 43 -17.56 1.46 2.15
C LEU A 43 -18.35 0.44 1.31
N ASP A 44 -19.66 0.61 1.18
CA ASP A 44 -20.50 -0.24 0.33
C ASP A 44 -21.18 0.62 -0.73
N ARG A 45 -20.86 0.38 -2.01
CA ARG A 45 -21.29 1.27 -3.12
C ARG A 45 -20.82 2.71 -2.93
N PHE A 46 -19.64 2.89 -2.33
CA PHE A 46 -18.94 4.18 -2.36
C PHE A 46 -18.24 4.33 -3.70
N SER A 47 -18.46 5.44 -4.37
CA SER A 47 -17.91 5.69 -5.70
C SER A 47 -17.20 7.03 -5.76
N VAL A 48 -16.08 7.05 -6.47
CA VAL A 48 -15.44 8.27 -6.98
C VAL A 48 -15.58 8.23 -8.50
N CYS A 49 -16.54 8.98 -9.03
CA CYS A 49 -16.98 8.82 -10.43
C CYS A 49 -17.46 10.13 -11.04
N LEU A 50 -17.51 10.18 -12.38
CA LEU A 50 -18.14 11.31 -13.07
C LEU A 50 -19.64 11.37 -12.73
N LYS A 51 -20.28 12.52 -13.01
CA LYS A 51 -21.73 12.68 -12.77
C LYS A 51 -22.59 11.90 -13.76
N GLY A 52 -21.99 11.43 -14.85
CA GLY A 52 -22.64 10.72 -15.95
C GLY A 52 -21.93 11.06 -17.27
N GLU A 53 -22.46 10.54 -18.37
CA GLU A 53 -21.88 10.71 -19.72
C GLU A 53 -21.82 12.19 -20.17
N ASP A 54 -22.72 13.04 -19.67
CA ASP A 54 -22.75 14.48 -20.01
C ASP A 54 -21.79 15.33 -19.15
N ASP A 55 -21.03 14.71 -18.25
CA ASP A 55 -20.06 15.43 -17.42
C ASP A 55 -18.85 15.86 -18.28
N PRO A 56 -18.58 17.17 -18.44
CA PRO A 56 -17.51 17.64 -19.32
C PRO A 56 -16.10 17.39 -18.75
N ARG A 57 -15.99 16.80 -17.55
CA ARG A 57 -14.73 16.59 -16.85
C ARG A 57 -14.12 15.26 -17.23
N PHE A 58 -12.81 15.27 -17.49
CA PHE A 58 -12.03 14.07 -17.78
C PHE A 58 -11.47 13.37 -16.53
N PHE A 59 -11.66 13.95 -15.34
CA PHE A 59 -11.12 13.41 -14.10
C PHE A 59 -12.01 13.76 -12.90
N THR A 60 -11.88 12.99 -11.81
CA THR A 60 -12.69 13.11 -10.59
C THR A 60 -11.94 13.80 -9.45
N THR A 61 -11.01 13.12 -8.78
CA THR A 61 -10.25 13.67 -7.64
C THR A 61 -8.82 14.02 -8.05
N GLN A 62 -8.24 15.07 -7.45
CA GLN A 62 -6.84 15.47 -7.72
C GLN A 62 -5.79 14.57 -7.05
N ALA A 63 -6.21 13.65 -6.20
CA ALA A 63 -5.41 12.60 -5.61
C ALA A 63 -6.24 11.30 -5.58
N ASP A 64 -5.92 10.42 -4.65
CA ASP A 64 -6.49 9.10 -4.44
C ASP A 64 -8.02 9.15 -4.31
N ALA A 65 -8.72 8.11 -4.74
CA ALA A 65 -10.15 7.99 -4.48
C ALA A 65 -10.42 7.71 -3.00
N THR A 66 -9.67 6.79 -2.38
CA THR A 66 -9.74 6.48 -0.95
C THR A 66 -8.34 6.27 -0.39
N HIS A 67 -8.09 6.76 0.82
CA HIS A 67 -6.77 6.70 1.44
C HIS A 67 -6.91 6.53 2.96
N PHE A 68 -6.20 5.56 3.53
CA PHE A 68 -6.33 5.14 4.93
C PHE A 68 -4.95 5.11 5.58
N SER A 69 -4.69 6.07 6.47
CA SER A 69 -3.41 6.19 7.18
C SER A 69 -3.59 5.89 8.66
N ALA A 70 -2.81 4.97 9.22
CA ALA A 70 -2.86 4.60 10.63
C ALA A 70 -4.30 4.25 11.12
N CYS A 71 -5.03 3.43 10.34
CA CYS A 71 -6.32 2.86 10.74
C CYS A 71 -6.13 1.47 11.37
N LYS A 72 -7.13 0.97 12.10
CA LYS A 72 -7.10 -0.38 12.69
C LYS A 72 -8.42 -1.13 12.52
N GLY A 73 -8.44 -2.39 12.94
CA GLY A 73 -9.58 -3.28 12.74
C GLY A 73 -9.67 -3.70 11.27
N VAL A 74 -10.84 -3.59 10.66
CA VAL A 74 -11.08 -4.01 9.27
C VAL A 74 -11.53 -2.85 8.40
N ILE A 75 -10.87 -2.65 7.26
CA ILE A 75 -11.34 -1.80 6.18
C ILE A 75 -12.02 -2.67 5.12
N VAL A 76 -13.29 -2.41 4.86
CA VAL A 76 -14.07 -3.07 3.82
C VAL A 76 -14.43 -2.04 2.76
N SER A 77 -14.06 -2.27 1.51
CA SER A 77 -14.50 -1.49 0.36
C SER A 77 -15.06 -2.43 -0.70
N LYS A 78 -16.37 -2.32 -0.94
CA LYS A 78 -17.08 -3.22 -1.83
C LYS A 78 -18.12 -2.55 -2.71
N ASN A 79 -18.38 -3.16 -3.86
CA ASN A 79 -19.40 -2.72 -4.83
C ASN A 79 -19.22 -1.28 -5.33
N GLY A 80 -18.00 -0.74 -5.25
CA GLY A 80 -17.66 0.63 -5.59
C GLY A 80 -17.32 0.83 -7.07
N LEU A 81 -17.30 2.10 -7.47
CA LEU A 81 -16.78 2.54 -8.78
C LEU A 81 -15.75 3.62 -8.53
N TYR A 82 -14.51 3.36 -8.90
CA TYR A 82 -13.38 4.27 -8.75
C TYR A 82 -12.83 4.59 -10.14
N GLU A 83 -13.14 5.77 -10.66
CA GLU A 83 -12.77 6.16 -12.02
C GLU A 83 -12.22 7.58 -12.13
N GLY A 84 -11.28 7.76 -13.05
CA GLY A 84 -10.79 9.08 -13.46
C GLY A 84 -10.06 9.87 -12.36
N MET A 85 -9.70 9.25 -11.24
CA MET A 85 -8.93 9.91 -10.19
C MET A 85 -7.47 10.06 -10.61
N ALA A 86 -6.80 11.09 -10.09
CA ALA A 86 -5.43 11.41 -10.45
C ALA A 86 -4.37 10.55 -9.72
N ASP A 87 -4.78 9.62 -8.85
CA ASP A 87 -3.92 8.69 -8.12
C ASP A 87 -4.68 7.37 -7.84
N ASP A 88 -4.34 6.66 -6.77
CA ASP A 88 -4.84 5.30 -6.50
C ASP A 88 -6.35 5.24 -6.14
N ALA A 89 -6.99 4.11 -6.39
CA ALA A 89 -8.37 3.85 -5.93
C ALA A 89 -8.44 3.67 -4.42
N ILE A 90 -7.46 2.94 -3.88
CA ILE A 90 -7.32 2.68 -2.45
C ILE A 90 -5.84 2.64 -2.12
N ASN A 91 -5.46 3.35 -1.05
CA ASN A 91 -4.14 3.24 -0.42
C ASN A 91 -4.35 2.99 1.08
N VAL A 92 -3.81 1.88 1.60
CA VAL A 92 -3.89 1.51 3.02
C VAL A 92 -2.48 1.31 3.58
N HIS A 93 -2.13 2.10 4.60
CA HIS A 93 -0.82 2.02 5.25
C HIS A 93 -0.83 2.54 6.71
N GLY A 94 0.19 2.15 7.48
CA GLY A 94 0.59 2.87 8.70
C GLY A 94 1.60 3.98 8.37
N THR A 95 2.06 4.76 9.35
CA THR A 95 3.13 5.76 9.12
C THR A 95 4.34 5.46 10.00
N TYR A 96 5.54 5.37 9.42
CA TYR A 96 6.77 5.14 10.17
C TYR A 96 7.16 6.46 10.84
N LEU A 97 7.50 6.42 12.13
CA LEU A 97 8.30 7.50 12.71
C LEU A 97 9.77 7.18 12.55
N ARG A 98 10.58 8.15 12.12
CA ARG A 98 12.02 8.01 12.12
C ARG A 98 12.59 8.29 13.51
N VAL A 99 13.41 7.41 14.05
CA VAL A 99 14.16 7.65 15.28
C VAL A 99 15.12 8.83 15.06
N THR A 100 15.02 9.84 15.93
CA THR A 100 15.87 11.05 15.89
C THR A 100 16.81 11.13 17.08
N LYS A 101 16.50 10.46 18.20
CA LYS A 101 17.33 10.45 19.40
C LYS A 101 17.03 9.27 20.32
N ARG A 102 18.05 8.63 20.90
CA ARG A 102 17.90 7.74 22.07
C ARG A 102 18.11 8.54 23.36
N LEU A 103 17.13 8.52 24.26
CA LEU A 103 17.23 9.23 25.55
C LEU A 103 17.75 8.33 26.66
N ASN A 104 17.35 7.06 26.65
CA ASN A 104 17.78 6.01 27.57
C ASN A 104 17.46 4.64 26.96
N ASP A 105 17.54 3.58 27.75
CA ASP A 105 17.35 2.21 27.29
C ASP A 105 15.93 1.85 26.86
N THR A 106 14.93 2.66 27.22
CA THR A 106 13.52 2.39 26.91
C THR A 106 12.83 3.58 26.25
N THR A 107 13.52 4.69 25.99
CA THR A 107 12.90 5.92 25.51
C THR A 107 13.62 6.48 24.29
N LEU A 108 12.85 6.75 23.23
CA LEU A 108 13.30 7.39 22.00
C LEU A 108 12.54 8.71 21.75
N GLN A 109 13.18 9.63 21.03
CA GLN A 109 12.47 10.64 20.26
C GLN A 109 12.41 10.20 18.80
N ALA A 110 11.26 10.40 18.18
CA ALA A 110 11.01 10.03 16.79
C ALA A 110 10.10 11.04 16.09
N ARG A 111 10.18 11.08 14.75
CA ARG A 111 9.57 12.15 13.95
C ARG A 111 8.83 11.63 12.71
N TYR A 112 7.70 12.26 12.40
CA TYR A 112 7.08 12.19 11.07
C TYR A 112 7.95 12.86 10.01
N MET A 113 8.35 12.12 8.98
CA MET A 113 9.30 12.62 7.98
C MET A 113 8.63 13.22 6.74
N HIS A 114 7.57 12.59 6.23
CA HIS A 114 6.91 13.08 5.02
C HIS A 114 6.10 14.37 5.30
N PRO A 115 6.22 15.43 4.48
CA PRO A 115 5.61 16.73 4.76
C PRO A 115 4.08 16.74 4.73
N GLN A 116 3.43 15.66 4.28
CA GLN A 116 1.97 15.50 4.25
C GLN A 116 1.44 14.39 5.17
N ALA A 117 2.27 13.83 6.06
CA ALA A 117 1.90 12.69 6.91
C ALA A 117 2.09 12.98 8.41
N TRP A 118 1.78 14.19 8.87
CA TRP A 118 2.01 14.62 10.26
C TRP A 118 0.85 15.46 10.80
N GLY A 119 0.91 15.75 12.10
CA GLY A 119 -0.01 16.67 12.76
C GLY A 119 -1.21 16.01 13.44
N PHE A 120 -1.18 14.70 13.60
CA PHE A 120 -2.16 13.89 14.32
C PHE A 120 -1.44 12.84 15.18
N LYS A 121 -2.20 12.13 16.03
CA LYS A 121 -1.69 11.03 16.86
C LYS A 121 -0.92 10.01 16.03
N TRP A 122 0.15 9.44 16.58
CA TRP A 122 0.86 8.30 15.96
C TRP A 122 0.54 6.96 16.63
N GLY A 123 0.28 6.99 17.93
CA GLY A 123 0.01 5.80 18.73
C GLY A 123 -0.44 6.18 20.14
N GLU A 124 -0.78 5.17 20.91
CA GLU A 124 -1.35 5.27 22.24
C GLU A 124 -0.65 4.30 23.22
N THR A 125 -0.75 4.57 24.52
CA THR A 125 -0.27 3.62 25.54
C THR A 125 -0.98 2.28 25.37
N GLY A 126 -0.20 1.19 25.38
CA GLY A 126 -0.66 -0.16 25.13
C GLY A 126 -0.45 -0.64 23.68
N ASP A 127 -0.11 0.26 22.75
CA ASP A 127 0.12 -0.14 21.36
C ASP A 127 1.34 -1.04 21.20
N SER A 128 1.21 -2.06 20.35
CA SER A 128 2.29 -2.94 19.94
C SER A 128 3.07 -2.31 18.80
N VAL A 129 4.40 -2.28 18.92
CA VAL A 129 5.29 -1.67 17.94
C VAL A 129 6.44 -2.60 17.56
N GLN A 130 7.02 -2.34 16.39
CA GLN A 130 8.31 -2.89 15.99
C GLN A 130 9.23 -1.82 15.42
N PHE A 131 10.49 -2.19 15.24
CA PHE A 131 11.53 -1.31 14.71
C PHE A 131 12.09 -1.90 13.42
N VAL A 132 12.40 -1.03 12.46
CA VAL A 132 13.01 -1.41 11.19
C VAL A 132 14.27 -0.60 10.92
N GLU A 133 15.29 -1.22 10.38
CA GLU A 133 16.46 -0.55 9.79
C GLU A 133 16.09 -0.18 8.35
N SER A 134 16.14 1.10 7.98
CA SER A 134 15.49 1.59 6.76
C SER A 134 16.26 1.28 5.47
N GLU A 135 17.57 1.07 5.51
CA GLU A 135 18.35 0.78 4.31
C GLU A 135 18.06 -0.63 3.78
N LYS A 136 17.90 -1.60 4.68
CA LYS A 136 17.57 -2.98 4.32
C LYS A 136 16.09 -3.31 4.54
N MET A 137 15.31 -2.40 5.12
CA MET A 137 13.91 -2.62 5.56
C MET A 137 13.78 -3.89 6.41
N GLU A 138 14.74 -4.12 7.30
CA GLU A 138 14.77 -5.31 8.15
C GLU A 138 14.31 -4.99 9.55
N ARG A 139 13.54 -5.90 10.14
CA ARG A 139 13.16 -5.81 11.54
C ARG A 139 14.40 -5.87 12.44
N VAL A 140 14.44 -4.97 13.42
CA VAL A 140 15.47 -4.92 14.46
C VAL A 140 14.91 -5.52 15.75
N GLY A 141 15.70 -6.39 16.38
CA GLY A 141 15.30 -7.12 17.59
C GLY A 141 14.38 -8.31 17.33
N SER A 142 14.24 -9.18 18.35
CA SER A 142 13.53 -10.46 18.26
C SER A 142 12.08 -10.42 18.74
N HIS A 143 11.64 -9.34 19.39
CA HIS A 143 10.31 -9.22 20.00
C HIS A 143 9.63 -7.91 19.61
N PHE A 144 8.31 -7.87 19.71
CA PHE A 144 7.57 -6.61 19.63
C PHE A 144 7.69 -5.89 20.97
N ASN A 145 7.53 -4.57 20.96
CA ASN A 145 7.53 -3.77 22.18
C ASN A 145 6.16 -3.12 22.38
N THR A 146 5.93 -2.58 23.56
CA THR A 146 4.65 -1.93 23.91
C THR A 146 4.91 -0.49 24.33
N ILE A 147 4.13 0.45 23.81
CA ILE A 147 4.19 1.85 24.24
C ILE A 147 3.64 1.95 25.67
N THR A 148 4.43 2.51 26.58
CA THR A 148 4.00 2.82 27.96
C THR A 148 3.64 4.30 28.12
N SER A 149 4.30 5.17 27.35
CA SER A 149 4.04 6.61 27.31
C SER A 149 4.40 7.16 25.94
N ILE A 150 3.61 8.11 25.45
CA ILE A 150 3.87 8.88 24.24
C ILE A 150 3.41 10.32 24.46
N LYS A 151 4.25 11.29 24.09
CA LYS A 151 3.91 12.72 24.15
C LYS A 151 4.57 13.49 23.03
N ALA A 152 3.89 14.51 22.51
CA ALA A 152 4.49 15.47 21.60
C ALA A 152 5.61 16.24 22.32
N VAL A 153 6.69 16.56 21.61
CA VAL A 153 7.81 17.36 22.15
C VAL A 153 7.98 18.71 21.47
N ASP A 154 7.47 18.87 20.24
CA ASP A 154 7.55 20.13 19.47
C ASP A 154 6.27 20.97 19.54
N LYS A 155 5.21 20.43 20.19
CA LYS A 155 3.92 21.07 20.39
C LYS A 155 3.34 20.75 21.77
N PRO A 156 2.38 21.55 22.29
CA PRO A 156 1.70 21.26 23.55
C PRO A 156 0.88 19.96 23.52
N THR A 157 0.41 19.56 22.33
CA THR A 157 -0.40 18.37 22.07
C THR A 157 0.06 17.71 20.77
N GLU A 158 -0.43 16.50 20.50
CA GLU A 158 -0.31 15.77 19.22
C GLU A 158 -0.78 16.58 17.99
N PHE A 159 -1.80 17.42 18.14
CA PHE A 159 -2.31 18.28 17.07
C PHE A 159 -1.22 19.20 16.50
N GLY A 160 -0.87 18.98 15.23
CA GLY A 160 0.22 19.70 14.56
C GLY A 160 1.63 19.33 15.04
N ALA A 161 1.78 18.27 15.83
CA ALA A 161 3.10 17.76 16.24
C ALA A 161 3.78 17.01 15.09
N LYS A 162 5.11 17.11 15.05
CA LYS A 162 5.94 16.26 14.19
C LYS A 162 6.79 15.30 15.00
N GLU A 163 7.13 15.65 16.24
CA GLU A 163 8.08 14.92 17.06
C GLU A 163 7.43 14.41 18.34
N PHE A 164 7.74 13.15 18.67
CA PHE A 164 7.22 12.46 19.85
C PHE A 164 8.36 11.87 20.67
N GLU A 165 8.24 11.96 21.99
CA GLU A 165 9.01 11.14 22.93
C GLU A 165 8.17 9.93 23.31
N ILE A 166 8.72 8.74 23.12
CA ILE A 166 8.01 7.47 23.26
C ILE A 166 8.82 6.58 24.20
N THR A 167 8.18 6.13 25.29
CA THR A 167 8.75 5.17 26.23
C THR A 167 8.12 3.80 26.02
N PHE A 168 8.96 2.78 25.96
CA PHE A 168 8.59 1.40 25.70
C PHE A 168 8.71 0.53 26.96
N ALA A 169 7.96 -0.58 27.01
CA ALA A 169 7.95 -1.49 28.15
C ALA A 169 9.25 -2.29 28.30
N ALA A 170 9.87 -2.69 27.19
CA ALA A 170 11.11 -3.45 27.17
C ALA A 170 12.30 -2.60 26.70
N THR A 171 13.50 -2.95 27.19
CA THR A 171 14.78 -2.39 26.75
C THR A 171 14.94 -2.52 25.23
N LEU A 172 15.38 -1.44 24.60
CA LEU A 172 15.63 -1.37 23.17
C LEU A 172 16.99 -1.99 22.80
N PRO A 173 17.07 -2.73 21.67
CA PRO A 173 18.34 -3.13 21.09
C PRO A 173 19.34 -1.97 21.03
N GLN A 174 20.61 -2.22 21.35
CA GLN A 174 21.62 -1.16 21.50
C GLN A 174 21.89 -0.40 20.20
N GLU A 175 21.71 -1.08 19.06
CA GLU A 175 21.89 -0.51 17.73
C GLU A 175 20.88 0.60 17.40
N ILE A 176 19.68 0.57 17.99
CA ILE A 176 18.64 1.59 17.76
C ILE A 176 19.08 2.90 18.42
N SER A 177 19.49 3.86 17.59
CA SER A 177 19.99 5.18 18.01
C SER A 177 19.92 6.20 16.87
N GLU A 178 20.19 7.46 17.18
CA GLU A 178 20.25 8.57 16.21
C GLU A 178 21.35 8.44 15.15
N THR A 179 22.35 7.58 15.35
CA THR A 179 23.46 7.43 14.39
C THR A 179 23.08 6.52 13.22
N GLY A 180 22.06 5.67 13.37
CA GLY A 180 21.52 4.83 12.32
C GLY A 180 20.24 5.39 11.70
N LYS A 181 19.67 4.64 10.75
CA LYS A 181 18.38 4.95 10.13
C LYS A 181 17.35 3.93 10.57
N PHE A 182 16.60 4.27 11.61
CA PHE A 182 15.59 3.39 12.17
C PHE A 182 14.19 4.00 12.06
N GLY A 183 13.24 3.19 11.63
CA GLY A 183 11.81 3.46 11.66
C GLY A 183 11.15 2.76 12.84
N ILE A 184 10.10 3.36 13.38
CA ILE A 184 9.19 2.75 14.35
C ILE A 184 7.87 2.53 13.63
N GLU A 185 7.37 1.30 13.67
CA GLU A 185 6.08 0.90 13.11
C GLU A 185 5.08 0.60 14.22
N ASN A 186 3.87 1.13 14.10
CA ASN A 186 2.77 0.84 15.00
C ASN A 186 1.91 -0.30 14.43
N LEU A 187 2.03 -1.49 15.02
CA LEU A 187 1.32 -2.70 14.59
C LEU A 187 -0.14 -2.73 15.07
N THR A 188 -0.50 -1.92 16.05
CA THR A 188 -1.90 -1.76 16.49
C THR A 188 -2.69 -0.93 15.49
N TRP A 189 -2.12 0.18 15.00
CA TRP A 189 -2.74 1.06 14.00
C TRP A 189 -2.47 0.60 12.58
N THR A 190 -2.77 -0.68 12.35
CA THR A 190 -2.66 -1.37 11.07
C THR A 190 -3.92 -2.22 10.86
N PRO A 191 -4.64 -2.08 9.74
CA PRO A 191 -5.90 -2.78 9.53
C PRO A 191 -5.76 -4.02 8.63
N GLU A 192 -6.68 -4.97 8.79
CA GLU A 192 -7.05 -5.93 7.74
C GLU A 192 -7.83 -5.21 6.63
N VAL A 193 -7.77 -5.75 5.40
CA VAL A 193 -8.42 -5.14 4.24
C VAL A 193 -9.23 -6.16 3.46
N VAL A 194 -10.46 -5.82 3.12
CA VAL A 194 -11.30 -6.50 2.14
C VAL A 194 -11.67 -5.50 1.04
N PHE A 195 -11.13 -5.71 -0.16
CA PHE A 195 -11.40 -4.93 -1.35
C PHE A 195 -12.04 -5.83 -2.39
N SER A 196 -13.38 -5.78 -2.52
CA SER A 196 -14.12 -6.75 -3.33
C SER A 196 -15.19 -6.17 -4.25
N ASP A 197 -15.40 -6.81 -5.39
CA ASP A 197 -16.53 -6.50 -6.28
C ASP A 197 -16.54 -5.02 -6.76
N ASN A 198 -15.37 -4.37 -6.83
CA ASN A 198 -15.22 -2.99 -7.27
C ASN A 198 -14.83 -2.91 -8.75
N ILE A 199 -15.12 -1.76 -9.35
CA ILE A 199 -14.59 -1.38 -10.67
C ILE A 199 -13.59 -0.24 -10.48
N ILE A 200 -12.38 -0.43 -11.01
CA ILE A 200 -11.27 0.51 -10.97
C ILE A 200 -10.85 0.79 -12.40
N ARG A 201 -10.99 2.04 -12.87
CA ARG A 201 -10.67 2.34 -14.28
C ARG A 201 -10.18 3.75 -14.56
N ASN A 202 -9.43 3.88 -15.66
CA ASN A 202 -9.04 5.17 -16.25
C ASN A 202 -8.38 6.14 -15.26
N ASN A 203 -7.72 5.62 -14.23
CA ASN A 203 -7.07 6.43 -13.22
C ASN A 203 -5.56 6.56 -13.52
N ARG A 204 -4.98 7.69 -13.08
CA ARG A 204 -3.54 7.87 -13.09
C ARG A 204 -2.91 7.10 -11.93
N ALA A 205 -1.68 6.63 -12.13
CA ALA A 205 -0.86 5.92 -11.14
C ALA A 205 -1.31 4.47 -10.89
N ARG A 206 -1.50 4.00 -9.64
CA ARG A 206 -1.77 2.58 -9.36
C ARG A 206 -3.27 2.33 -9.21
N GLY A 207 -3.72 1.09 -9.34
CA GLY A 207 -5.11 0.74 -9.02
C GLY A 207 -5.33 0.70 -7.51
N ALA A 208 -4.76 -0.30 -6.83
CA ALA A 208 -4.79 -0.46 -5.39
C ALA A 208 -3.37 -0.50 -4.81
N LEU A 209 -3.15 0.16 -3.67
CA LEU A 209 -1.89 0.14 -2.92
C LEU A 209 -2.14 -0.41 -1.50
N PHE A 210 -1.43 -1.48 -1.15
CA PHE A 210 -1.50 -2.05 0.19
C PHE A 210 -0.12 -2.12 0.82
N SER A 211 -0.02 -1.57 2.03
CA SER A 211 1.13 -1.68 2.92
C SER A 211 0.62 -2.03 4.31
N THR A 212 0.40 -3.32 4.58
CA THR A 212 -0.09 -3.77 5.90
C THR A 212 0.39 -5.20 6.18
N PRO A 213 0.91 -5.51 7.39
CA PRO A 213 1.21 -6.87 7.82
C PRO A 213 -0.01 -7.71 8.17
N LYS A 214 -1.20 -7.12 8.15
CA LYS A 214 -2.45 -7.85 8.35
C LYS A 214 -2.97 -8.40 7.02
N ARG A 215 -4.00 -9.24 7.12
CA ARG A 215 -4.60 -9.92 5.99
C ARG A 215 -5.21 -8.94 5.00
N VAL A 216 -4.92 -9.13 3.71
CA VAL A 216 -5.51 -8.39 2.59
C VAL A 216 -6.20 -9.35 1.64
N ILE A 217 -7.48 -9.12 1.40
CA ILE A 217 -8.29 -9.82 0.39
C ILE A 217 -8.64 -8.83 -0.70
N CYS A 218 -8.09 -9.04 -1.89
CA CYS A 218 -8.43 -8.30 -3.10
C CYS A 218 -9.11 -9.28 -4.07
N GLU A 219 -10.44 -9.26 -4.16
CA GLU A 219 -11.17 -10.28 -4.91
C GLU A 219 -12.33 -9.79 -5.76
N ASN A 220 -12.60 -10.47 -6.87
CA ASN A 220 -13.73 -10.18 -7.76
C ASN A 220 -13.75 -8.74 -8.30
N ASN A 221 -12.61 -8.02 -8.29
CA ASN A 221 -12.55 -6.66 -8.81
C ASN A 221 -12.28 -6.67 -10.32
N LEU A 222 -12.75 -5.62 -10.99
CA LEU A 222 -12.37 -5.30 -12.35
C LEU A 222 -11.37 -4.13 -12.32
N PHE A 223 -10.14 -4.39 -12.76
CA PHE A 223 -9.14 -3.36 -13.05
C PHE A 223 -9.10 -3.15 -14.56
N ASP A 224 -9.62 -2.03 -15.02
CA ASP A 224 -9.90 -1.76 -16.44
C ASP A 224 -9.13 -0.51 -16.88
N HIS A 225 -8.06 -0.70 -17.66
CA HIS A 225 -7.20 0.36 -18.16
C HIS A 225 -6.60 1.25 -17.05
N THR A 226 -6.14 0.66 -15.95
CA THR A 226 -5.34 1.39 -14.97
C THR A 226 -4.02 1.84 -15.62
N HIS A 227 -3.67 3.12 -15.51
CA HIS A 227 -2.49 3.60 -16.22
C HIS A 227 -1.19 2.94 -15.73
N GLY A 228 -1.02 2.77 -14.41
CA GLY A 228 0.09 2.01 -13.84
C GLY A 228 -0.30 0.59 -13.47
N THR A 229 0.46 0.02 -12.53
CA THR A 229 0.17 -1.31 -11.97
C THR A 229 -1.23 -1.33 -11.37
N ALA A 230 -1.98 -2.41 -11.60
CA ALA A 230 -3.31 -2.58 -11.06
C ALA A 230 -3.26 -2.76 -9.53
N ILE A 231 -2.25 -3.49 -9.03
CA ILE A 231 -2.05 -3.71 -7.60
C ILE A 231 -0.57 -3.50 -7.26
N LEU A 232 -0.31 -2.61 -6.31
CA LEU A 232 0.99 -2.37 -5.71
C LEU A 232 0.97 -2.86 -4.26
N LEU A 233 1.86 -3.79 -3.93
CA LEU A 233 2.23 -4.07 -2.55
C LEU A 233 3.53 -3.33 -2.27
N CYS A 234 3.52 -2.43 -1.28
CA CYS A 234 4.63 -1.52 -1.02
C CYS A 234 5.09 -1.58 0.45
N GLY A 235 6.03 -0.71 0.77
CA GLY A 235 6.51 -0.42 2.10
C GLY A 235 7.79 0.37 1.99
N ASP A 236 7.83 1.53 2.65
CA ASP A 236 8.92 2.47 2.49
C ASP A 236 9.17 3.24 3.78
N CYS A 237 10.40 3.19 4.29
CA CYS A 237 10.86 3.98 5.44
C CYS A 237 11.94 5.01 5.04
N ASN A 238 11.98 5.43 3.77
CA ASN A 238 13.03 6.27 3.21
C ASN A 238 12.50 7.53 2.51
N GLY A 239 11.34 7.48 1.84
CA GLY A 239 10.72 8.60 1.14
C GLY A 239 9.33 9.00 1.68
N TRP A 240 8.33 8.15 1.46
CA TRP A 240 6.93 8.27 1.87
C TRP A 240 6.71 7.94 3.35
N TYR A 241 7.53 7.07 3.93
CA TYR A 241 7.38 6.59 5.33
C TYR A 241 6.04 5.87 5.57
N GLU A 242 5.55 5.15 4.56
CA GLU A 242 4.34 4.34 4.63
C GLU A 242 4.70 2.93 5.08
N THR A 243 4.15 2.51 6.23
CA THR A 243 4.50 1.22 6.85
C THR A 243 3.68 0.09 6.33
N GLY A 244 4.28 -1.10 6.43
CA GLY A 244 3.55 -2.35 6.45
C GLY A 244 4.08 -3.36 5.45
N ALA A 245 4.91 -4.29 5.93
CA ALA A 245 5.26 -5.46 5.15
C ALA A 245 4.02 -6.33 4.90
N CYS A 246 3.59 -6.50 3.65
CA CYS A 246 2.56 -7.48 3.29
C CYS A 246 2.98 -8.92 3.66
N LYS A 247 2.22 -9.59 4.54
CA LYS A 247 2.50 -10.95 5.06
C LYS A 247 1.45 -12.01 4.73
N GLU A 248 0.22 -11.60 4.43
CA GLU A 248 -0.88 -12.46 3.98
C GLU A 248 -1.74 -11.68 3.00
N VAL A 249 -1.51 -11.89 1.70
CA VAL A 249 -2.24 -11.19 0.63
C VAL A 249 -2.82 -12.19 -0.34
N ILE A 250 -4.13 -12.15 -0.52
CA ILE A 250 -4.86 -13.01 -1.45
C ILE A 250 -5.48 -12.13 -2.53
N ILE A 251 -4.98 -12.26 -3.76
CA ILE A 251 -5.45 -11.60 -4.97
C ILE A 251 -6.13 -12.67 -5.81
N ARG A 252 -7.45 -12.71 -5.83
CA ARG A 252 -8.18 -13.80 -6.51
C ARG A 252 -9.41 -13.38 -7.29
N ASN A 253 -9.73 -14.12 -8.35
CA ASN A 253 -10.92 -13.92 -9.17
C ASN A 253 -11.04 -12.48 -9.74
N ASN A 254 -9.95 -11.71 -9.80
CA ASN A 254 -9.97 -10.38 -10.39
C ASN A 254 -9.80 -10.49 -11.91
N ARG A 255 -10.28 -9.47 -12.61
CA ARG A 255 -10.07 -9.31 -14.05
C ARG A 255 -9.24 -8.06 -14.29
N PHE A 256 -8.10 -8.21 -14.96
CA PHE A 256 -7.19 -7.15 -15.34
C PHE A 256 -7.29 -6.95 -16.85
N ILE A 257 -7.86 -5.84 -17.30
CA ILE A 257 -7.98 -5.48 -18.71
C ILE A 257 -7.01 -4.35 -18.99
N ASN A 258 -6.00 -4.62 -19.82
CA ASN A 258 -5.02 -3.65 -20.30
C ASN A 258 -4.52 -2.70 -19.20
N ALA A 259 -4.17 -3.25 -18.04
CA ALA A 259 -3.48 -2.49 -17.00
C ALA A 259 -2.06 -2.14 -17.48
N LEU A 260 -1.41 -1.18 -16.81
CA LEU A 260 -0.03 -0.75 -17.10
C LEU A 260 0.13 -0.04 -18.46
N THR A 261 -0.80 0.84 -18.83
CA THR A 261 -0.76 1.64 -20.08
C THR A 261 0.18 2.84 -20.06
N ALA A 262 0.84 3.13 -18.94
CA ALA A 262 1.85 4.18 -18.79
C ALA A 262 2.91 3.83 -17.73
N THR A 263 4.03 4.57 -17.74
CA THR A 263 5.13 4.38 -16.78
C THR A 263 4.97 5.29 -15.55
N TYR A 264 5.07 4.70 -14.36
CA TYR A 264 5.12 5.40 -13.08
C TYR A 264 6.16 4.77 -12.14
N GLN A 265 6.38 5.42 -11.00
CA GLN A 265 7.19 4.87 -9.93
C GLN A 265 6.56 3.58 -9.39
N PHE A 266 7.36 2.55 -9.13
CA PHE A 266 6.95 1.24 -8.59
C PHE A 266 6.01 0.40 -9.46
N THR A 267 5.75 0.79 -10.71
CA THR A 267 4.84 0.08 -11.62
C THR A 267 5.63 -0.76 -12.64
N ASN A 268 6.21 -1.87 -12.20
CA ASN A 268 7.08 -2.71 -13.05
C ASN A 268 6.34 -3.87 -13.74
N ALA A 269 5.11 -4.16 -13.32
CA ALA A 269 4.22 -5.15 -13.91
C ALA A 269 2.74 -4.85 -13.57
N VAL A 270 1.79 -5.62 -14.12
CA VAL A 270 0.36 -5.51 -13.78
C VAL A 270 0.12 -5.66 -12.27
N ILE A 271 0.86 -6.54 -11.61
CA ILE A 271 0.96 -6.60 -10.14
C ILE A 271 2.42 -6.36 -9.75
N SER A 272 2.67 -5.29 -9.00
CA SER A 272 4.00 -4.94 -8.48
C SER A 272 4.06 -5.24 -6.98
N ILE A 273 5.04 -6.03 -6.55
CA ILE A 273 5.42 -6.20 -5.15
C ILE A 273 6.77 -5.51 -4.98
N TYR A 274 6.74 -4.24 -4.56
CA TYR A 274 7.86 -3.32 -4.65
C TYR A 274 8.02 -2.53 -3.34
N PRO A 275 8.74 -3.07 -2.34
CA PRO A 275 9.23 -2.28 -1.22
C PRO A 275 10.44 -1.42 -1.63
N GLU A 276 10.59 -0.25 -0.99
CA GLU A 276 11.75 0.61 -1.19
C GLU A 276 12.90 0.20 -0.26
N ILE A 277 13.85 -0.54 -0.84
CA ILE A 277 15.01 -1.08 -0.11
C ILE A 277 16.30 -0.53 -0.75
N PRO A 278 16.90 0.54 -0.19
CA PRO A 278 18.14 1.13 -0.70
C PRO A 278 19.30 0.16 -0.81
N ASN A 279 19.49 -0.72 0.18
CA ASN A 279 20.57 -1.70 0.22
C ASN A 279 20.02 -3.15 0.13
N LEU A 280 19.43 -3.48 -1.02
CA LEU A 280 18.90 -4.82 -1.27
C LEU A 280 20.00 -5.91 -1.27
N LYS A 281 21.22 -5.55 -1.70
CA LYS A 281 22.35 -6.48 -1.82
C LYS A 281 22.74 -7.09 -0.47
N ASP A 282 22.76 -6.28 0.57
CA ASP A 282 23.18 -6.72 1.91
C ASP A 282 22.00 -7.10 2.81
N GLN A 283 20.77 -7.09 2.27
CA GLN A 283 19.60 -7.60 2.98
C GLN A 283 19.78 -9.09 3.31
N GLN A 284 19.32 -9.51 4.48
CA GLN A 284 19.37 -10.88 5.01
C GLN A 284 17.96 -11.50 5.10
N GLN A 285 16.95 -10.72 5.44
CA GLN A 285 15.56 -11.14 5.61
C GLN A 285 14.68 -10.61 4.46
N PHE A 286 13.58 -11.31 4.16
CA PHE A 286 12.60 -10.82 3.19
C PHE A 286 11.61 -9.86 3.85
N PHE A 287 11.29 -8.77 3.14
CA PHE A 287 10.32 -7.79 3.64
C PHE A 287 8.90 -8.33 3.52
N HIS A 288 8.49 -8.81 2.36
CA HIS A 288 7.16 -9.38 2.12
C HIS A 288 7.13 -10.90 2.27
N SER A 289 5.95 -11.45 2.53
CA SER A 289 5.71 -12.89 2.44
C SER A 289 4.23 -13.24 2.22
N GLY A 290 3.96 -14.51 1.91
CA GLY A 290 2.59 -15.06 1.95
C GLY A 290 1.64 -14.43 0.94
N ILE A 291 2.10 -14.26 -0.30
CA ILE A 291 1.34 -13.63 -1.37
C ILE A 291 0.79 -14.71 -2.30
N VAL A 292 -0.52 -14.73 -2.49
CA VAL A 292 -1.23 -15.68 -3.34
C VAL A 292 -2.00 -14.91 -4.41
N ILE A 293 -1.68 -15.19 -5.68
CA ILE A 293 -2.32 -14.63 -6.87
C ILE A 293 -2.96 -15.79 -7.62
N GLU A 294 -4.28 -15.96 -7.49
CA GLU A 294 -4.97 -17.14 -8.01
C GLU A 294 -6.29 -16.89 -8.72
N ASN A 295 -6.60 -17.71 -9.72
CA ASN A 295 -7.89 -17.67 -10.44
C ASN A 295 -8.21 -16.29 -11.07
N ASN A 296 -7.21 -15.47 -11.36
CA ASN A 296 -7.40 -14.18 -12.02
C ASN A 296 -7.36 -14.33 -13.54
N THR A 297 -7.99 -13.39 -14.25
CA THR A 297 -7.89 -13.25 -15.70
C THR A 297 -7.10 -12.00 -16.04
N PHE A 298 -6.06 -12.17 -16.86
CA PHE A 298 -5.24 -11.09 -17.41
C PHE A 298 -5.51 -11.00 -18.91
N GLU A 299 -6.09 -9.89 -19.35
CA GLU A 299 -6.23 -9.51 -20.75
C GLU A 299 -5.26 -8.36 -21.02
N THR A 300 -4.07 -8.68 -21.56
CA THR A 300 -2.95 -7.74 -21.61
C THR A 300 -2.43 -7.52 -23.03
N PHE A 301 -1.96 -6.31 -23.32
CA PHE A 301 -1.29 -5.98 -24.57
C PHE A 301 0.25 -6.11 -24.47
N ASP A 302 0.82 -6.04 -23.27
CA ASP A 302 2.26 -6.15 -23.01
C ASP A 302 2.58 -7.37 -22.12
N ARG A 303 3.87 -7.63 -21.87
CA ARG A 303 4.37 -8.84 -21.21
C ARG A 303 4.28 -8.86 -19.67
N PRO A 304 4.61 -7.78 -18.93
CA PRO A 304 4.79 -7.86 -17.48
C PRO A 304 3.54 -8.18 -16.67
N LEU A 305 3.50 -9.33 -16.00
CA LEU A 305 2.37 -9.74 -15.16
C LEU A 305 2.65 -9.52 -13.68
N VAL A 306 3.78 -10.04 -13.18
CA VAL A 306 4.19 -9.93 -11.79
C VAL A 306 5.65 -9.49 -11.68
N TYR A 307 5.86 -8.42 -10.94
CA TYR A 307 7.18 -8.03 -10.45
C TYR A 307 7.21 -8.26 -8.94
N ALA A 308 8.28 -8.86 -8.41
CA ALA A 308 8.43 -9.01 -6.97
C ALA A 308 9.84 -8.72 -6.49
N LYS A 309 9.95 -7.97 -5.39
CA LYS A 309 11.20 -7.68 -4.70
C LYS A 309 11.11 -8.06 -3.22
N SER A 310 12.17 -8.66 -2.69
CA SER A 310 12.30 -9.01 -1.26
C SER A 310 11.05 -9.73 -0.71
N THR A 311 10.72 -10.86 -1.33
CA THR A 311 9.49 -11.61 -1.04
C THR A 311 9.78 -13.08 -0.79
N ASP A 312 9.18 -13.64 0.26
CA ASP A 312 9.23 -15.08 0.57
C ASP A 312 7.84 -15.74 0.50
N GLY A 313 7.68 -16.73 -0.37
CA GLY A 313 6.38 -17.40 -0.54
C GLY A 313 5.45 -16.59 -1.45
N LEU A 314 5.69 -16.70 -2.76
CA LEU A 314 4.85 -16.13 -3.81
C LEU A 314 4.21 -17.25 -4.63
N ILE A 315 2.88 -17.32 -4.62
CA ILE A 315 2.11 -18.31 -5.37
C ILE A 315 1.36 -17.61 -6.49
N PHE A 316 1.56 -18.05 -7.73
CA PHE A 316 0.81 -17.63 -8.91
C PHE A 316 0.20 -18.86 -9.59
N ARG A 317 -1.11 -19.10 -9.38
CA ARG A 317 -1.73 -20.35 -9.84
C ARG A 317 -3.13 -20.19 -10.43
N ASN A 318 -3.50 -21.11 -11.32
CA ASN A 318 -4.85 -21.16 -11.92
C ASN A 318 -5.27 -19.86 -12.63
N ASN A 319 -4.33 -18.97 -12.97
CA ASN A 319 -4.63 -17.74 -13.66
C ASN A 319 -4.75 -18.01 -15.17
N THR A 320 -5.54 -17.18 -15.85
CA THR A 320 -5.67 -17.19 -17.31
C THR A 320 -5.09 -15.90 -17.88
N VAL A 321 -4.23 -16.01 -18.89
CA VAL A 321 -3.57 -14.89 -19.55
C VAL A 321 -3.83 -14.96 -21.05
N THR A 322 -4.48 -13.92 -21.57
CA THR A 322 -4.75 -13.71 -22.99
C THR A 322 -4.10 -12.40 -23.44
N TYR A 323 -3.64 -12.39 -24.69
CA TYR A 323 -2.93 -11.28 -25.27
C TYR A 323 -3.78 -10.59 -26.34
N ASN A 324 -3.65 -9.27 -26.43
CA ASN A 324 -4.29 -8.49 -27.48
C ASN A 324 -3.30 -7.45 -28.05
N THR A 325 -3.74 -6.71 -29.07
CA THR A 325 -2.96 -5.66 -29.72
C THR A 325 -3.68 -4.30 -29.65
N GLU A 326 -4.43 -4.05 -28.58
CA GLU A 326 -5.16 -2.78 -28.39
C GLU A 326 -4.18 -1.61 -28.18
N PHE A 327 -3.01 -1.89 -27.61
CA PHE A 327 -1.88 -0.97 -27.51
C PHE A 327 -0.59 -1.63 -27.98
N GLU A 328 0.35 -0.82 -28.47
CA GLU A 328 1.70 -1.28 -28.79
C GLU A 328 2.51 -1.53 -27.49
N PRO A 329 3.18 -2.70 -27.35
CA PRO A 329 4.03 -2.98 -26.20
C PRO A 329 5.16 -1.96 -26.05
N PHE A 330 5.24 -1.29 -24.89
CA PHE A 330 6.23 -0.24 -24.63
C PHE A 330 7.04 -0.47 -23.36
N HIS A 331 6.57 -1.30 -22.43
CA HIS A 331 7.14 -1.40 -21.09
C HIS A 331 8.57 -1.95 -21.16
N TRP A 332 9.48 -1.42 -20.34
CA TRP A 332 10.90 -1.81 -20.37
C TRP A 332 11.13 -3.24 -19.85
N ASN A 333 10.33 -3.66 -18.86
CA ASN A 333 10.31 -5.05 -18.41
C ASN A 333 9.67 -5.89 -19.52
N LYS A 334 10.39 -6.90 -20.02
CA LYS A 334 9.92 -7.80 -21.08
C LYS A 334 9.62 -9.21 -20.58
N HIS A 335 9.67 -9.44 -19.27
CA HIS A 335 9.39 -10.73 -18.65
C HIS A 335 8.02 -10.71 -17.97
N PRO A 336 7.17 -11.72 -18.20
CA PRO A 336 5.95 -11.92 -17.42
C PRO A 336 6.20 -11.97 -15.92
N PHE A 337 7.30 -12.59 -15.50
CA PHE A 337 7.72 -12.69 -14.12
C PHE A 337 9.13 -12.11 -13.97
N PHE A 338 9.27 -11.08 -13.13
CA PHE A 338 10.58 -10.52 -12.80
C PHE A 338 10.76 -10.42 -11.29
N PHE A 339 11.73 -11.18 -10.77
CA PHE A 339 11.99 -11.37 -9.36
C PHE A 339 13.36 -10.84 -8.95
N GLU A 340 13.38 -9.98 -7.93
CA GLU A 340 14.60 -9.46 -7.31
C GLU A 340 14.65 -9.89 -5.86
N ARG A 341 15.50 -10.88 -5.54
CA ARG A 341 15.59 -11.47 -4.20
C ARG A 341 14.22 -12.01 -3.75
N VAL A 342 13.80 -13.10 -4.39
CA VAL A 342 12.55 -13.79 -4.08
C VAL A 342 12.86 -15.26 -3.79
N SER A 343 12.13 -15.87 -2.85
CA SER A 343 12.25 -17.30 -2.52
C SER A 343 10.89 -17.95 -2.39
N ASN A 344 10.88 -19.28 -2.52
CA ASN A 344 9.67 -20.11 -2.42
C ASN A 344 8.57 -19.65 -3.40
N VAL A 345 8.93 -19.52 -4.68
CA VAL A 345 8.00 -19.19 -5.76
C VAL A 345 7.33 -20.45 -6.30
N LEU A 346 6.00 -20.43 -6.43
CA LEU A 346 5.21 -21.48 -7.07
C LEU A 346 4.40 -20.89 -8.23
N ILE A 347 4.67 -21.35 -9.45
CA ILE A 347 3.90 -20.99 -10.64
C ILE A 347 3.33 -22.27 -11.24
N GLU A 348 2.02 -22.50 -11.09
CA GLU A 348 1.40 -23.77 -11.49
C GLU A 348 -0.01 -23.61 -12.08
N ASN A 349 -0.39 -24.53 -12.97
CA ASN A 349 -1.76 -24.63 -13.50
C ASN A 349 -2.30 -23.35 -14.17
N ASN A 350 -1.42 -22.46 -14.62
CA ASN A 350 -1.79 -21.24 -15.33
C ASN A 350 -1.99 -21.53 -16.82
N ARG A 351 -2.95 -20.86 -17.44
CA ARG A 351 -3.23 -20.94 -18.87
C ARG A 351 -2.75 -19.66 -19.55
N PHE A 352 -1.74 -19.79 -20.40
CA PHE A 352 -1.25 -18.70 -21.25
C PHE A 352 -1.64 -19.00 -22.69
N GLU A 353 -2.30 -18.05 -23.36
CA GLU A 353 -2.74 -18.20 -24.76
C GLU A 353 -1.59 -18.59 -25.70
N ASN A 354 -0.42 -17.99 -25.51
CA ASN A 354 0.78 -18.25 -26.31
C ASN A 354 1.74 -19.29 -25.68
N GLY A 355 1.29 -20.01 -24.65
CA GLY A 355 2.16 -20.81 -23.79
C GLY A 355 3.09 -19.93 -22.93
N TRP A 356 3.89 -20.58 -22.07
CA TRP A 356 4.95 -19.93 -21.30
C TRP A 356 6.11 -20.89 -21.09
N ASP A 357 7.31 -20.34 -20.93
CA ASP A 357 8.56 -21.08 -20.74
C ASP A 357 9.32 -20.46 -19.56
N ALA A 358 9.46 -21.22 -18.47
CA ALA A 358 10.08 -20.72 -17.24
C ALA A 358 11.52 -20.21 -17.43
N GLU A 359 12.29 -20.76 -18.37
CA GLU A 359 13.67 -20.30 -18.63
C GLU A 359 13.73 -18.94 -19.33
N LYS A 360 12.65 -18.56 -20.04
CA LYS A 360 12.57 -17.30 -20.81
C LYS A 360 11.73 -16.24 -20.13
N ASP A 361 10.66 -16.66 -19.47
CA ASP A 361 9.62 -15.79 -18.93
C ASP A 361 9.84 -15.39 -17.47
N ILE A 362 10.80 -16.02 -16.79
CA ILE A 362 11.24 -15.63 -15.45
C ILE A 362 12.61 -14.95 -15.54
N ARG A 363 12.73 -13.80 -14.90
CA ARG A 363 14.00 -13.10 -14.68
C ARG A 363 14.35 -12.99 -13.21
#